data_AF-A0A976IN58-F1
#
_entry.id   AF-A0A976IN58-F1
#
_cell.length_a   1.000
_cell.length_b   1.000
_cell.length_c   1.000
_cell.angle_alpha   90.00
_cell.angle_beta   90.00
_cell.angle_gamma   90.00
#
_symmetry.space_group_name_H-M   'P 1'
#
loop_
_entity.id
_entity.type
_entity.pdbx_description
1 polymer ?
#
loop_
_entity_poly.entity_id
_entity_poly.type
_entity_poly.pdbx_seq_one_letter_code
_entity_poly.pdbx_strand_id
1 'polypeptide(L)'
;MRAKAINKLGFSYEEVAKLNPTIVYTNCYGYGRSGPDADLPAYDDTIQAECGLTSVQEMLTGEVNYVGTIMADKIAGMTALYATTMALFHRERSGEGQEVEVGMFEAMASFMLVEHANGMLFTPPIGPANYHRAVARNRKPYATKDGHISALVYNDKQWSQFMEAVKPSWASDDYATLEQRAKCINTIYGLLGETFKERTTAQWLSLFRELGIPAAPLRTPDELFDNPHLNAVDFFQTVPSSYGDIRFPGVPTGFSKTPGKVAGPAPATGQDTDAILHELGLLDVHADCHEG
;
A
#
# COMPACT_ATOMS: atom_id res chain seq x y z
N MET A 1 7.43 -19.59 -2.14
CA MET A 1 8.65 -20.43 -2.25
C MET A 1 9.29 -20.18 -3.61
N ARG A 2 10.62 -20.25 -3.77
CA ARG A 2 11.25 -20.08 -5.10
C ARG A 2 10.82 -21.20 -6.05
N ALA A 3 10.69 -20.89 -7.35
CA ALA A 3 10.27 -21.84 -8.38
C ALA A 3 11.11 -23.12 -8.39
N LYS A 4 12.44 -23.00 -8.35
CA LYS A 4 13.35 -24.16 -8.26
C LYS A 4 13.12 -25.05 -7.04
N ALA A 5 12.74 -24.48 -5.90
CA ALA A 5 12.52 -25.24 -4.68
C ALA A 5 11.19 -26.00 -4.74
N ILE A 6 10.10 -25.37 -5.19
CA ILE A 6 8.81 -26.05 -5.30
C ILE A 6 8.82 -27.13 -6.38
N ASN A 7 9.53 -26.91 -7.49
CA ASN A 7 9.71 -27.91 -8.55
C ASN A 7 10.47 -29.14 -8.05
N LYS A 8 11.51 -28.96 -7.21
CA LYS A 8 12.24 -30.09 -6.58
C LYS A 8 11.36 -30.93 -5.66
N LEU A 9 10.33 -30.33 -5.08
CA LEU A 9 9.36 -31.04 -4.23
C LEU A 9 8.26 -31.75 -5.05
N GLY A 10 8.22 -31.57 -6.36
CA GLY A 10 7.20 -32.19 -7.23
C GLY A 10 5.84 -31.48 -7.21
N PHE A 11 5.78 -30.23 -6.73
CA PHE A 11 4.55 -29.45 -6.64
C PHE A 11 4.56 -28.25 -7.59
N SER A 12 5.09 -28.42 -8.81
CA SER A 12 4.93 -27.39 -9.85
C SER A 12 3.45 -27.29 -10.24
N TYR A 13 3.07 -26.19 -10.90
CA TYR A 13 1.71 -26.05 -11.41
C TYR A 13 1.32 -27.22 -12.32
N GLU A 14 2.21 -27.65 -13.21
CA GLU A 14 1.95 -28.75 -14.13
C GLU A 14 1.67 -30.06 -13.38
N GLU A 15 2.40 -30.35 -12.30
CA GLU A 15 2.16 -31.55 -11.49
C GLU A 15 0.85 -31.45 -10.69
N VAL A 16 0.55 -30.28 -10.09
CA VAL A 16 -0.69 -30.09 -9.33
C VAL A 16 -1.92 -30.06 -10.23
N ALA A 17 -1.82 -29.48 -11.44
CA ALA A 17 -2.92 -29.42 -12.40
C ALA A 17 -3.30 -30.80 -12.95
N LYS A 18 -2.36 -31.76 -13.04
CA LYS A 18 -2.68 -33.17 -13.37
C LYS A 18 -3.59 -33.81 -12.31
N LEU A 19 -3.44 -33.41 -11.05
CA LEU A 19 -4.24 -33.92 -9.94
C LEU A 19 -5.57 -33.16 -9.80
N ASN A 20 -5.55 -31.85 -10.00
CA ASN A 20 -6.73 -30.99 -9.98
C ASN A 20 -6.70 -29.97 -11.12
N PRO A 21 -7.34 -30.27 -12.27
CA PRO A 21 -7.37 -29.37 -13.44
C PRO A 21 -8.08 -28.03 -13.19
N THR A 22 -8.85 -27.93 -12.10
CA THR A 22 -9.60 -26.71 -11.73
C THR A 22 -8.86 -25.83 -10.72
N ILE A 23 -7.62 -26.19 -10.37
CA ILE A 23 -6.84 -25.44 -9.38
C ILE A 23 -6.52 -24.03 -9.88
N VAL A 24 -6.66 -23.05 -8.99
CA VAL A 24 -6.04 -21.73 -9.17
C VAL A 24 -4.72 -21.76 -8.40
N TYR A 25 -3.61 -21.78 -9.11
CA TYR A 25 -2.27 -21.88 -8.52
C TYR A 25 -1.56 -20.53 -8.58
N THR A 26 -1.56 -19.78 -7.47
CA THR A 26 -0.93 -18.46 -7.43
C THR A 26 0.49 -18.53 -6.89
N ASN A 27 1.45 -18.20 -7.75
CA ASN A 27 2.85 -18.05 -7.39
C ASN A 27 3.19 -16.59 -7.09
N CYS A 28 3.82 -16.35 -5.94
CA CYS A 28 4.40 -15.05 -5.60
C CYS A 28 5.93 -15.17 -5.61
N TYR A 29 6.56 -14.42 -6.50
CA TYR A 29 8.01 -14.40 -6.70
C TYR A 29 8.60 -13.01 -6.48
N GLY A 30 9.91 -12.94 -6.26
CA GLY A 30 10.63 -11.67 -6.26
C GLY A 30 10.62 -11.00 -7.63
N TYR A 31 10.92 -11.79 -8.65
CA TYR A 31 11.01 -11.40 -10.06
C TYR A 31 10.24 -12.40 -10.92
N GLY A 32 9.71 -11.96 -12.05
CA GLY A 32 9.02 -12.81 -13.01
C GLY A 32 9.93 -13.93 -13.56
N ARG A 33 9.36 -15.12 -13.78
CA ARG A 33 10.11 -16.32 -14.18
C ARG A 33 10.72 -16.23 -15.58
N SER A 34 10.17 -15.37 -16.44
CA SER A 34 10.67 -15.15 -17.79
C SER A 34 11.85 -14.18 -17.86
N GLY A 35 12.12 -13.45 -16.76
CA GLY A 35 13.22 -12.50 -16.66
C GLY A 35 14.55 -13.17 -16.32
N PRO A 36 15.69 -12.48 -16.55
CA PRO A 36 17.01 -12.98 -16.19
C PRO A 36 17.19 -13.17 -14.67
N ASP A 37 16.41 -12.45 -13.87
CA ASP A 37 16.53 -12.39 -12.41
C ASP A 37 15.60 -13.37 -11.67
N ALA A 38 14.93 -14.27 -12.39
CA ALA A 38 13.90 -15.17 -11.89
C ALA A 38 14.24 -15.95 -10.59
N ASP A 39 15.52 -16.27 -10.37
CA ASP A 39 15.99 -17.03 -9.21
C ASP A 39 16.63 -16.19 -8.11
N LEU A 40 16.69 -14.86 -8.27
CA LEU A 40 17.25 -13.99 -7.25
C LEU A 40 16.36 -13.94 -6.00
N PRO A 41 16.97 -13.88 -4.81
CA PRO A 41 16.22 -13.59 -3.59
C PRO A 41 15.70 -12.15 -3.64
N ALA A 42 14.51 -11.94 -3.09
CA ALA A 42 13.94 -10.61 -2.93
C ALA A 42 13.32 -10.48 -1.55
N TYR A 43 13.56 -9.32 -0.93
CA TYR A 43 12.84 -8.79 0.21
C TYR A 43 12.38 -7.38 -0.11
N ASP A 44 11.50 -6.85 0.73
CA ASP A 44 10.93 -5.51 0.57
C ASP A 44 11.98 -4.45 0.25
N ASP A 45 13.00 -4.28 1.10
CA ASP A 45 14.07 -3.29 0.95
C ASP A 45 14.80 -3.39 -0.40
N THR A 46 15.10 -4.62 -0.84
CA THR A 46 15.79 -4.83 -2.13
C THR A 46 14.89 -4.44 -3.30
N ILE A 47 13.59 -4.70 -3.22
CA ILE A 47 12.65 -4.29 -4.28
C ILE A 47 12.36 -2.79 -4.22
N GLN A 48 12.28 -2.16 -3.04
CA GLN A 48 12.19 -0.70 -2.94
C GLN A 48 13.36 -0.02 -3.66
N ALA A 49 14.57 -0.56 -3.53
CA ALA A 49 15.73 -0.08 -4.25
C ALA A 49 15.59 -0.33 -5.77
N GLU A 50 15.24 -1.56 -6.16
CA GLU A 50 15.18 -1.97 -7.56
C GLU A 50 14.10 -1.22 -8.36
N CYS A 51 12.93 -0.98 -7.75
CA CYS A 51 11.81 -0.30 -8.40
C CYS A 51 11.95 1.24 -8.45
N GLY A 52 13.07 1.78 -7.96
CA GLY A 52 13.35 3.22 -7.96
C GLY A 52 12.67 4.03 -6.86
N LEU A 53 12.00 3.38 -5.90
CA LEU A 53 11.31 4.07 -4.80
C LEU A 53 12.30 4.84 -3.91
N THR A 54 13.47 4.26 -3.62
CA THR A 54 14.52 4.94 -2.83
C THR A 54 15.10 6.17 -3.54
N SER A 55 15.15 6.16 -4.88
CA SER A 55 15.54 7.33 -5.68
C SER A 55 14.46 8.42 -5.65
N VAL A 56 13.18 8.05 -5.74
CA VAL A 56 12.06 8.99 -5.58
C VAL A 56 12.05 9.60 -4.17
N GLN A 57 12.38 8.80 -3.14
CA GLN A 57 12.57 9.28 -1.78
C GLN A 57 13.72 10.29 -1.68
N GLU A 58 14.86 10.06 -2.35
CA GLU A 58 15.97 11.01 -2.40
C GLU A 58 15.56 12.33 -3.06
N MET A 59 14.82 12.28 -4.18
CA MET A 59 14.35 13.51 -4.83
C MET A 59 13.43 14.33 -3.90
N LEU A 60 12.54 13.66 -3.16
CA LEU A 60 11.59 14.28 -2.25
C LEU A 60 12.24 14.80 -0.96
N THR A 61 13.08 14.00 -0.33
CA THR A 61 13.58 14.26 1.04
C THR A 61 14.99 14.85 1.05
N GLY A 62 15.76 14.64 -0.03
CA GLY A 62 17.19 14.93 -0.10
C GLY A 62 18.09 13.80 0.40
N GLU A 63 17.52 12.68 0.85
CA GLU A 63 18.27 11.54 1.37
C GLU A 63 17.79 10.23 0.71
N VAL A 64 18.72 9.38 0.30
CA VAL A 64 18.40 8.02 -0.14
C VAL A 64 17.94 7.23 1.08
N ASN A 65 16.67 6.83 1.10
CA ASN A 65 16.11 6.10 2.23
C ASN A 65 14.92 5.23 1.78
N TYR A 66 14.59 4.24 2.59
CA TYR A 66 13.39 3.43 2.43
C TYR A 66 12.14 4.19 2.88
N VAL A 67 10.98 3.78 2.36
CA VAL A 67 9.71 4.13 3.01
C VAL A 67 9.56 3.25 4.25
N GLY A 68 9.20 3.86 5.38
CA GLY A 68 9.07 3.19 6.69
C GLY A 68 7.89 2.23 6.82
N THR A 69 7.72 1.32 5.86
CA THR A 69 6.80 0.17 5.87
C THR A 69 7.27 -0.83 4.82
N ILE A 70 6.83 -2.08 4.93
CA ILE A 70 7.01 -3.11 3.92
C ILE A 70 6.10 -2.87 2.68
N MET A 71 6.45 -1.87 1.86
CA MET A 71 5.61 -1.40 0.76
C MET A 71 5.51 -2.41 -0.39
N ALA A 72 6.62 -2.99 -0.80
CA ALA A 72 6.67 -3.99 -1.87
C ALA A 72 5.94 -5.27 -1.47
N ASP A 73 6.13 -5.75 -0.23
CA ASP A 73 5.41 -6.94 0.26
C ASP A 73 3.89 -6.72 0.27
N LYS A 74 3.43 -5.56 0.76
CA LYS A 74 2.00 -5.22 0.83
C LYS A 74 1.39 -5.07 -0.57
N ILE A 75 2.07 -4.38 -1.48
CA ILE A 75 1.58 -4.18 -2.86
C ILE A 75 1.54 -5.53 -3.59
N ALA A 76 2.61 -6.33 -3.52
CA ALA A 76 2.64 -7.66 -4.13
C ALA A 76 1.56 -8.58 -3.54
N GLY A 77 1.33 -8.55 -2.22
CA GLY A 77 0.25 -9.30 -1.57
C GLY A 77 -1.14 -8.88 -2.05
N MET A 78 -1.39 -7.57 -2.20
CA MET A 78 -2.65 -7.08 -2.78
C MET A 78 -2.80 -7.44 -4.26
N THR A 79 -1.69 -7.45 -5.02
CA THR A 79 -1.65 -7.93 -6.40
C THR A 79 -2.00 -9.41 -6.50
N ALA A 80 -1.42 -10.25 -5.64
CA ALA A 80 -1.78 -11.65 -5.53
C ALA A 80 -3.26 -11.82 -5.22
N LEU A 81 -3.80 -11.09 -4.23
CA LEU A 81 -5.21 -11.16 -3.86
C LEU A 81 -6.14 -10.90 -5.05
N TYR A 82 -5.97 -9.79 -5.78
CA TYR A 82 -6.87 -9.50 -6.91
C TYR A 82 -6.65 -10.46 -8.07
N ALA A 83 -5.41 -10.88 -8.35
CA ALA A 83 -5.09 -11.80 -9.44
C ALA A 83 -5.69 -13.19 -9.19
N THR A 84 -5.56 -13.71 -7.97
CA THR A 84 -6.22 -14.94 -7.54
C THR A 84 -7.73 -14.80 -7.63
N THR A 85 -8.31 -13.69 -7.18
CA THR A 85 -9.77 -13.46 -7.24
C THR A 85 -10.27 -13.44 -8.68
N MET A 86 -9.56 -12.80 -9.60
CA MET A 86 -9.89 -12.82 -11.03
C MET A 86 -9.80 -14.23 -11.62
N ALA A 87 -8.79 -15.02 -11.25
CA ALA A 87 -8.67 -16.42 -11.68
C ALA A 87 -9.78 -17.31 -11.10
N LEU A 88 -10.20 -17.09 -9.85
CA LEU A 88 -11.35 -17.76 -9.26
C LEU A 88 -12.65 -17.40 -10.00
N PHE A 89 -12.82 -16.13 -10.39
CA PHE A 89 -13.96 -15.70 -11.19
C PHE A 89 -13.94 -16.27 -12.62
N HIS A 90 -12.76 -16.38 -13.24
CA HIS A 90 -12.59 -17.11 -14.49
C HIS A 90 -13.06 -18.56 -14.35
N ARG A 91 -12.53 -19.28 -13.35
CA ARG A 91 -12.89 -20.67 -13.06
C ARG A 91 -14.39 -20.84 -12.84
N GLU A 92 -15.05 -19.94 -12.12
CA GLU A 92 -16.50 -20.03 -11.90
C GLU A 92 -17.30 -19.95 -13.22
N ARG A 93 -16.77 -19.26 -14.23
CA ARG A 93 -17.45 -19.07 -15.51
C ARG A 93 -17.09 -20.11 -16.57
N SER A 94 -15.86 -20.62 -16.56
CA SER A 94 -15.35 -21.55 -17.56
C SER A 94 -15.25 -22.99 -17.06
N GLY A 95 -15.17 -23.20 -15.74
CA GLY A 95 -14.79 -24.47 -15.13
C GLY A 95 -13.28 -24.72 -15.13
N GLU A 96 -12.47 -23.81 -15.67
CA GLU A 96 -11.03 -24.01 -15.89
C GLU A 96 -10.18 -23.33 -14.81
N GLY A 97 -9.23 -24.09 -14.24
CA GLY A 97 -8.17 -23.56 -13.39
C GLY A 97 -7.11 -22.81 -14.20
N GLN A 98 -6.15 -22.21 -13.50
CA GLN A 98 -4.99 -21.59 -14.14
C GLN A 98 -3.85 -21.34 -13.15
N GLU A 99 -2.65 -21.24 -13.69
CA GLU A 99 -1.53 -20.64 -12.98
C GLU A 99 -1.66 -19.11 -12.99
N VAL A 100 -1.36 -18.49 -11.86
CA VAL A 100 -1.21 -17.04 -11.72
C VAL A 100 0.20 -16.78 -11.24
N GLU A 101 0.89 -15.87 -11.91
CA GLU A 101 2.24 -15.44 -11.52
C GLU A 101 2.21 -13.97 -11.11
N VAL A 102 2.74 -13.69 -9.92
CA VAL A 102 2.91 -12.34 -9.39
C VAL A 102 4.37 -12.14 -9.01
N GLY A 103 5.07 -11.30 -9.78
CA GLY A 103 6.40 -10.82 -9.46
C GLY A 103 6.33 -9.54 -8.63
N MET A 104 7.04 -9.50 -7.50
CA MET A 104 7.09 -8.37 -6.59
C MET A 104 7.73 -7.15 -7.25
N PHE A 105 8.81 -7.35 -8.01
CA PHE A 105 9.45 -6.29 -8.78
C PHE A 105 8.53 -5.72 -9.85
N GLU A 106 7.88 -6.55 -10.65
CA GLU A 106 6.98 -6.12 -11.72
C GLU A 106 5.75 -5.39 -11.16
N ALA A 107 5.19 -5.87 -10.06
CA ALA A 107 4.09 -5.19 -9.36
C ALA A 107 4.53 -3.79 -8.89
N MET A 108 5.71 -3.67 -8.29
CA MET A 108 6.25 -2.39 -7.84
C MET A 108 6.66 -1.46 -8.98
N ALA A 109 7.29 -1.99 -10.03
CA ALA A 109 7.66 -1.21 -11.21
C ALA A 109 6.40 -0.65 -11.90
N SER A 110 5.37 -1.47 -12.07
CA SER A 110 4.08 -0.99 -12.58
C SER A 110 3.48 0.07 -11.67
N PHE A 111 3.52 -0.12 -10.34
CA PHE A 111 3.01 0.84 -9.37
C PHE A 111 3.73 2.19 -9.46
N MET A 112 5.07 2.19 -9.53
CA MET A 112 5.88 3.41 -9.60
C MET A 112 5.74 4.14 -10.93
N LEU A 113 5.65 3.41 -12.04
CA LEU A 113 5.64 4.00 -13.38
C LEU A 113 4.31 4.69 -13.74
N VAL A 114 3.20 4.40 -13.03
CA VAL A 114 1.89 5.01 -13.29
C VAL A 114 1.98 6.55 -13.26
N GLU A 115 2.64 7.13 -12.27
CA GLU A 115 2.86 8.57 -12.19
C GLU A 115 4.26 8.99 -12.68
N HIS A 116 5.31 8.17 -12.47
CA HIS A 116 6.68 8.61 -12.72
C HIS A 116 7.14 8.44 -14.16
N ALA A 117 6.57 7.53 -14.96
CA ALA A 117 7.09 7.29 -16.31
C ALA A 117 7.07 8.57 -17.17
N ASN A 118 6.04 9.40 -17.02
CA ASN A 118 5.97 10.79 -17.50
C ASN A 118 6.54 10.97 -18.94
N GLY A 119 7.53 11.85 -19.13
CA GLY A 119 8.12 12.14 -20.44
C GLY A 119 8.87 10.97 -21.07
N MET A 120 9.21 9.94 -20.28
CA MET A 120 9.90 8.74 -20.75
C MET A 120 8.97 7.77 -21.50
N LEU A 121 7.65 7.92 -21.38
CA LEU A 121 6.67 7.11 -22.11
C LEU A 121 6.63 7.38 -23.62
N PHE A 122 7.19 8.50 -24.08
CA PHE A 122 7.13 8.92 -25.48
C PHE A 122 8.27 8.32 -26.31
N THR A 123 8.05 8.20 -27.61
CA THR A 123 9.05 7.73 -28.58
C THR A 123 9.22 8.78 -29.69
N PRO A 124 10.32 9.56 -29.73
CA PRO A 124 11.40 9.59 -28.74
C PRO A 124 10.95 10.19 -27.39
N PRO A 125 11.66 9.91 -26.26
CA PRO A 125 11.34 10.51 -24.97
C PRO A 125 11.34 12.04 -25.02
N ILE A 126 10.36 12.67 -24.37
CA ILE A 126 10.23 14.14 -24.30
C ILE A 126 10.68 14.71 -22.94
N GLY A 127 11.08 13.85 -22.01
CA GLY A 127 11.53 14.23 -20.68
C GLY A 127 11.88 13.02 -19.81
N PRO A 128 12.36 13.23 -18.58
CA PRO A 128 12.73 12.15 -17.67
C PRO A 128 11.51 11.42 -17.09
N ALA A 129 11.76 10.23 -16.56
CA ALA A 129 10.81 9.50 -15.71
C ALA A 129 10.76 10.14 -14.32
N ASN A 130 9.98 11.20 -14.17
CA ASN A 130 9.73 11.84 -12.88
C ASN A 130 8.43 12.65 -12.90
N TYR A 131 7.53 12.42 -11.92
CA TYR A 131 6.48 13.38 -11.62
C TYR A 131 6.97 14.50 -10.69
N HIS A 132 7.46 15.59 -11.28
CA HIS A 132 8.09 16.73 -10.58
C HIS A 132 7.32 17.26 -9.36
N ARG A 133 5.99 17.23 -9.40
CA ARG A 133 5.16 17.68 -8.28
C ARG A 133 5.20 16.71 -7.10
N ALA A 134 5.21 15.39 -7.34
CA ALA A 134 5.24 14.39 -6.26
C ALA A 134 6.55 14.41 -5.48
N VAL A 135 7.66 14.78 -6.14
CA VAL A 135 9.02 14.83 -5.56
C VAL A 135 9.52 16.23 -5.23
N ALA A 136 8.64 17.24 -5.24
CA ALA A 136 9.04 18.59 -4.83
C ALA A 136 9.46 18.59 -3.35
N ARG A 137 10.66 19.06 -3.01
CA ARG A 137 11.21 19.01 -1.62
C ARG A 137 10.33 19.64 -0.55
N ASN A 138 9.54 20.65 -0.92
CA ASN A 138 8.61 21.29 0.00
C ASN A 138 7.25 20.58 0.10
N ARG A 139 7.00 19.52 -0.68
CA ARG A 139 5.79 18.70 -0.60
C ARG A 139 5.87 17.76 0.61
N LYS A 140 5.44 18.23 1.77
CA LYS A 140 5.45 17.48 3.03
C LYS A 140 4.37 17.98 3.98
N PRO A 141 4.06 17.25 5.07
CA PRO A 141 3.36 17.86 6.20
C PRO A 141 4.12 19.10 6.69
N TYR A 142 3.38 20.15 7.04
CA TYR A 142 3.93 21.45 7.39
C TYR A 142 3.84 21.67 8.89
N ALA A 143 4.87 22.29 9.46
CA ALA A 143 4.85 22.74 10.84
C ALA A 143 3.78 23.83 11.04
N THR A 144 3.07 23.76 12.15
CA THR A 144 2.18 24.79 12.66
C THR A 144 2.77 25.38 13.95
N LYS A 145 2.04 26.26 14.65
CA LYS A 145 2.51 26.78 15.95
C LYS A 145 2.75 25.72 17.01
N ASP A 146 2.04 24.60 16.95
CA ASP A 146 1.93 23.61 18.03
C ASP A 146 2.00 22.16 17.54
N GLY A 147 2.27 21.93 16.25
CA GLY A 147 2.27 20.58 15.68
C GLY A 147 2.52 20.56 14.18
N HIS A 148 1.82 19.68 13.48
CA HIS A 148 1.94 19.53 12.03
C HIS A 148 0.58 19.33 11.38
N ILE A 149 0.46 19.82 10.14
CA ILE A 149 -0.72 19.67 9.31
C ILE A 149 -0.34 19.21 7.90
N SER A 150 -1.08 18.26 7.36
CA SER A 150 -1.11 18.00 5.92
C SER A 150 -2.32 18.73 5.36
N ALA A 151 -2.12 19.60 4.37
CA ALA A 151 -3.20 20.36 3.74
C ALA A 151 -2.96 20.49 2.24
N LEU A 152 -4.04 20.47 1.45
CA LEU A 152 -3.96 20.51 0.00
C LEU A 152 -4.88 21.61 -0.58
N VAL A 153 -4.32 22.80 -0.74
CA VAL A 153 -4.97 23.91 -1.48
C VAL A 153 -4.79 23.66 -2.99
N TYR A 154 -5.65 22.81 -3.55
CA TYR A 154 -5.39 22.17 -4.84
C TYR A 154 -5.82 23.03 -6.03
N ASN A 155 -7.12 23.27 -6.17
CA ASN A 155 -7.72 23.91 -7.33
C ASN A 155 -7.81 25.44 -7.16
N ASP A 156 -8.14 26.14 -8.25
CA ASP A 156 -8.16 27.62 -8.27
C ASP A 156 -9.23 28.21 -7.34
N LYS A 157 -10.36 27.51 -7.16
CA LYS A 157 -11.39 27.93 -6.20
C LYS A 157 -10.85 27.89 -4.78
N GLN A 158 -10.26 26.77 -4.36
CA GLN A 158 -9.65 26.61 -3.04
C GLN A 158 -8.52 27.63 -2.83
N TRP A 159 -7.70 27.84 -3.86
CA TRP A 159 -6.61 28.82 -3.82
C TRP A 159 -7.12 30.25 -3.59
N SER A 160 -8.08 30.70 -4.40
CA SER A 160 -8.68 32.02 -4.26
C SER A 160 -9.32 32.23 -2.88
N GLN A 161 -10.07 31.24 -2.40
CA GLN A 161 -10.68 31.27 -1.06
C GLN A 161 -9.63 31.34 0.06
N PHE A 162 -8.56 30.56 -0.06
CA PHE A 162 -7.45 30.60 0.90
C PHE A 162 -6.75 31.95 0.91
N MET A 163 -6.45 32.52 -0.27
CA MET A 163 -5.82 33.83 -0.39
C MET A 163 -6.67 34.93 0.24
N GLU A 164 -7.99 34.92 0.04
CA GLU A 164 -8.88 35.91 0.65
C GLU A 164 -8.98 35.74 2.17
N ALA A 165 -9.02 34.52 2.68
CA ALA A 165 -9.16 34.25 4.11
C ALA A 165 -7.87 34.49 4.92
N VAL A 166 -6.70 34.26 4.30
CA VAL A 166 -5.40 34.33 4.98
C VAL A 166 -4.66 35.63 4.67
N LYS A 167 -4.82 36.16 3.45
CA LYS A 167 -4.14 37.37 2.93
C LYS A 167 -2.62 37.34 3.18
N PRO A 168 -1.91 36.26 2.77
CA PRO A 168 -0.49 36.16 3.00
C PRO A 168 0.26 37.26 2.22
N SER A 169 1.38 37.74 2.76
CA SER A 169 2.16 38.85 2.15
C SER A 169 2.74 38.52 0.77
N TRP A 170 2.83 37.24 0.43
CA TRP A 170 3.34 36.74 -0.85
C TRP A 170 2.23 36.50 -1.90
N ALA A 171 0.96 36.78 -1.57
CA ALA A 171 -0.14 36.66 -2.52
C ALA A 171 0.17 37.46 -3.80
N SER A 172 0.03 36.81 -4.95
CA SER A 172 0.36 37.37 -6.27
C SER A 172 -0.53 36.76 -7.35
N ASP A 173 -0.85 37.57 -8.36
CA ASP A 173 -1.56 37.14 -9.58
C ASP A 173 -0.74 36.13 -10.41
N ASP A 174 0.58 36.09 -10.19
CA ASP A 174 1.47 35.09 -10.78
C ASP A 174 1.14 33.66 -10.32
N TYR A 175 0.32 33.49 -9.28
CA TYR A 175 -0.08 32.19 -8.72
C TYR A 175 -1.59 31.93 -8.83
N ALA A 176 -2.33 32.76 -9.56
CA ALA A 176 -3.78 32.74 -9.60
C ALA A 176 -4.34 31.40 -10.13
N THR A 177 -3.68 30.79 -11.11
CA THR A 177 -4.13 29.55 -11.75
C THR A 177 -3.27 28.33 -11.37
N LEU A 178 -3.87 27.15 -11.46
CA LEU A 178 -3.21 25.88 -11.17
C LEU A 178 -2.01 25.66 -12.09
N GLU A 179 -2.13 26.07 -13.36
CA GLU A 179 -1.03 25.97 -14.33
C GLU A 179 0.17 26.82 -13.89
N GLN A 180 -0.08 28.06 -13.48
CA GLN A 180 0.98 28.95 -13.00
C GLN A 180 1.65 28.38 -11.74
N ARG A 181 0.86 27.89 -10.78
CA ARG A 181 1.38 27.24 -9.57
C ARG A 181 2.16 25.98 -9.90
N ALA A 182 1.72 25.18 -10.86
CA ALA A 182 2.41 23.95 -11.26
C ALA A 182 3.85 24.22 -11.73
N LYS A 183 4.07 25.31 -12.49
CA LYS A 183 5.40 25.72 -12.97
C LYS A 183 6.39 26.06 -11.85
N CYS A 184 5.90 26.44 -10.67
CA CYS A 184 6.69 26.84 -9.52
C CYS A 184 6.30 26.12 -8.22
N ILE A 185 5.79 24.89 -8.34
CA ILE A 185 5.05 24.24 -7.25
C ILE A 185 5.88 24.03 -5.97
N ASN A 186 7.19 23.79 -6.11
CA ASN A 186 8.08 23.68 -4.95
C ASN A 186 8.18 25.00 -4.16
N THR A 187 8.18 26.14 -4.84
CA THR A 187 8.15 27.47 -4.21
C THR A 187 6.82 27.68 -3.49
N ILE A 188 5.71 27.36 -4.14
CA ILE A 188 4.37 27.46 -3.55
C ILE A 188 4.25 26.65 -2.27
N TYR A 189 4.72 25.40 -2.27
CA TYR A 189 4.72 24.57 -1.06
C TYR A 189 5.60 25.17 0.05
N GLY A 190 6.73 25.78 -0.29
CA GLY A 190 7.56 26.50 0.69
C GLY A 190 6.81 27.68 1.33
N LEU A 191 6.17 28.52 0.50
CA LEU A 191 5.39 29.67 0.97
C LEU A 191 4.20 29.26 1.85
N LEU A 192 3.46 28.22 1.46
CA LEU A 192 2.40 27.65 2.28
C LEU A 192 2.94 27.11 3.61
N GLY A 193 4.08 26.41 3.58
CA GLY A 193 4.73 25.88 4.77
C GLY A 193 5.13 26.95 5.78
N GLU A 194 5.67 28.09 5.33
CA GLU A 194 5.96 29.23 6.20
C GLU A 194 4.68 29.85 6.76
N THR A 195 3.65 30.02 5.91
CA THR A 195 2.35 30.57 6.32
C THR A 195 1.69 29.72 7.40
N PHE A 196 1.78 28.39 7.32
CA PHE A 196 1.15 27.50 8.29
C PHE A 196 1.76 27.59 9.71
N LYS A 197 2.97 28.14 9.86
CA LYS A 197 3.56 28.42 11.18
C LYS A 197 2.85 29.55 11.94
N GLU A 198 1.96 30.30 11.30
CA GLU A 198 1.31 31.48 11.90
C GLU A 198 0.12 31.14 12.80
N ARG A 199 -0.46 29.94 12.69
CA ARG A 199 -1.63 29.51 13.48
C ARG A 199 -1.42 28.11 14.07
N THR A 200 -2.20 27.79 15.10
CA THR A 200 -2.24 26.44 15.67
C THR A 200 -2.84 25.44 14.69
N THR A 201 -2.54 24.16 14.88
CA THR A 201 -3.10 23.06 14.08
C THR A 201 -4.62 23.09 14.08
N ALA A 202 -5.24 23.32 15.25
CA ALA A 202 -6.70 23.39 15.39
C ALA A 202 -7.31 24.57 14.60
N GLN A 203 -6.67 25.75 14.62
CA GLN A 203 -7.12 26.91 13.85
C GLN A 203 -7.09 26.64 12.34
N TRP A 204 -6.02 26.01 11.84
CA TRP A 204 -5.95 25.63 10.42
C TRP A 204 -6.98 24.59 10.03
N LEU A 205 -7.15 23.54 10.85
CA LEU A 205 -8.16 22.51 10.58
C LEU A 205 -9.58 23.10 10.54
N SER A 206 -9.89 24.04 11.44
CA SER A 206 -11.18 24.75 11.44
C SER A 206 -11.38 25.56 10.16
N LEU A 207 -10.38 26.37 9.79
CA LEU A 207 -10.45 27.19 8.57
C LEU A 207 -10.58 26.31 7.32
N PHE A 208 -9.75 25.28 7.17
CA PHE A 208 -9.80 24.41 6.00
C PHE A 208 -11.12 23.66 5.90
N ARG A 209 -11.73 23.27 7.03
CA ARG A 209 -13.08 22.72 7.03
C ARG A 209 -14.12 23.72 6.51
N GLU A 210 -14.07 24.97 6.96
CA GLU A 210 -14.95 26.04 6.49
C GLU A 210 -14.80 26.30 4.98
N LEU A 211 -13.55 26.28 4.49
CA LEU A 211 -13.25 26.51 3.08
C LEU A 211 -13.44 25.27 2.18
N GLY A 212 -13.77 24.10 2.74
CA GLY A 212 -13.84 22.84 1.98
C GLY A 212 -12.48 22.41 1.39
N ILE A 213 -11.39 22.72 2.09
CA ILE A 213 -10.02 22.35 1.74
C ILE A 213 -9.65 21.06 2.50
N PRO A 214 -9.18 19.99 1.82
CA PRO A 214 -8.71 18.80 2.49
C PRO A 214 -7.51 19.09 3.39
N ALA A 215 -7.64 18.74 4.67
CA ALA A 215 -6.57 18.83 5.64
C ALA A 215 -6.71 17.80 6.76
N ALA A 216 -5.59 17.38 7.32
CA ALA A 216 -5.51 16.43 8.43
C ALA A 216 -4.34 16.77 9.36
N PRO A 217 -4.48 16.53 10.68
CA PRO A 217 -3.33 16.55 11.58
C PRO A 217 -2.40 15.37 11.27
N LEU A 218 -1.11 15.52 11.58
CA LEU A 218 -0.21 14.38 11.61
C LEU A 218 -0.55 13.50 12.81
N ARG A 219 -0.58 12.17 12.62
CA ARG A 219 -0.82 11.20 13.69
C ARG A 219 0.26 10.14 13.75
N THR A 220 0.56 9.66 14.95
CA THR A 220 1.36 8.43 15.16
C THR A 220 0.49 7.18 15.00
N PRO A 221 1.10 5.99 14.82
CA PRO A 221 0.37 4.72 14.86
C PRO A 221 -0.37 4.50 16.19
N ASP A 222 0.22 4.89 17.32
CA ASP A 222 -0.40 4.76 18.64
C ASP A 222 -1.72 5.56 18.73
N GLU A 223 -1.73 6.78 18.20
CA GLU A 223 -2.91 7.64 18.16
C GLU A 223 -4.05 7.09 17.28
N LEU A 224 -3.80 6.08 16.44
CA LEU A 224 -4.85 5.43 15.66
C LEU A 224 -5.79 4.62 16.54
N PHE A 225 -5.30 4.04 17.65
CA PHE A 225 -6.13 3.26 18.57
C PHE A 225 -7.18 4.10 19.30
N ASP A 226 -6.92 5.40 19.48
CA ASP A 226 -7.81 6.34 20.13
C ASP A 226 -8.49 7.30 19.14
N ASN A 227 -8.36 7.02 17.83
CA ASN A 227 -8.94 7.87 16.80
C ASN A 227 -10.48 7.87 16.88
N PRO A 228 -11.13 9.05 17.04
CA PRO A 228 -12.58 9.12 17.21
C PRO A 228 -13.37 8.53 16.04
N HIS A 229 -12.87 8.67 14.81
CA HIS A 229 -13.56 8.13 13.64
C HIS A 229 -13.42 6.61 13.58
N LEU A 230 -12.20 6.07 13.76
CA LEU A 230 -11.97 4.62 13.74
C LEU A 230 -12.78 3.91 14.85
N ASN A 231 -12.88 4.53 16.02
CA ASN A 231 -13.71 4.02 17.12
C ASN A 231 -15.21 4.10 16.80
N ALA A 232 -15.68 5.18 16.17
CA ALA A 232 -17.09 5.36 15.81
C ALA A 232 -17.57 4.42 14.68
N VAL A 233 -16.66 3.92 13.84
CA VAL A 233 -16.96 2.95 12.78
C VAL A 233 -16.65 1.51 13.18
N ASP A 234 -16.44 1.25 14.47
CA ASP A 234 -16.09 -0.06 15.02
C ASP A 234 -14.93 -0.74 14.28
N PHE A 235 -13.91 0.05 13.89
CA PHE A 235 -12.80 -0.44 13.08
C PHE A 235 -12.00 -1.51 13.81
N PHE A 236 -11.81 -1.40 15.12
CA PHE A 236 -11.02 -2.35 15.88
C PHE A 236 -11.89 -3.46 16.47
N GLN A 237 -11.45 -4.71 16.34
CA GLN A 237 -12.15 -5.87 16.89
C GLN A 237 -11.34 -6.47 18.04
N THR A 238 -11.99 -6.65 19.19
CA THR A 238 -11.39 -7.26 20.38
C THR A 238 -11.72 -8.75 20.41
N VAL A 239 -10.70 -9.59 20.52
CA VAL A 239 -10.84 -11.06 20.55
C VAL A 239 -10.15 -11.61 21.80
N PRO A 240 -10.79 -12.52 22.55
CA PRO A 240 -10.16 -13.15 23.71
C PRO A 240 -9.00 -14.05 23.28
N SER A 241 -7.96 -14.10 24.11
CA SER A 241 -6.81 -14.99 23.92
C SER A 241 -6.27 -15.51 25.25
N SER A 242 -5.34 -16.47 25.21
CA SER A 242 -4.62 -16.94 26.39
C SER A 242 -3.77 -15.86 27.09
N TYR A 243 -3.49 -14.74 26.41
CA TYR A 243 -2.73 -13.60 26.94
C TYR A 243 -3.63 -12.43 27.36
N GLY A 244 -4.96 -12.63 27.40
CA GLY A 244 -5.96 -11.58 27.59
C GLY A 244 -6.60 -11.12 26.28
N ASP A 245 -7.48 -10.12 26.37
CA ASP A 245 -8.14 -9.56 25.19
C ASP A 245 -7.14 -8.86 24.27
N ILE A 246 -7.13 -9.23 22.99
CA ILE A 246 -6.27 -8.62 21.97
C ILE A 246 -7.14 -7.78 21.04
N ARG A 247 -6.72 -6.54 20.81
CA ARG A 247 -7.39 -5.60 19.90
C ARG A 247 -6.70 -5.60 18.54
N PHE A 248 -7.41 -6.09 17.52
CA PHE A 248 -6.91 -6.15 16.14
C PHE A 248 -7.48 -5.00 15.31
N PRO A 249 -6.71 -4.47 14.32
CA PRO A 249 -7.30 -3.74 13.21
C PRO A 249 -8.34 -4.62 12.52
N GLY A 250 -9.55 -4.11 12.34
CA GLY A 250 -10.62 -4.85 11.67
C GLY A 250 -10.46 -4.86 10.16
N VAL A 251 -11.42 -5.51 9.51
CA VAL A 251 -11.44 -5.62 8.04
C VAL A 251 -11.84 -4.26 7.46
N PRO A 252 -11.00 -3.62 6.61
CA PRO A 252 -11.22 -2.25 6.13
C PRO A 252 -12.27 -2.16 5.01
N THR A 253 -13.09 -3.19 4.83
CA THR A 253 -14.11 -3.29 3.79
C THR A 253 -15.46 -3.72 4.37
N GLY A 254 -16.51 -3.00 4.01
CA GLY A 254 -17.89 -3.31 4.38
C GLY A 254 -18.61 -4.03 3.24
N PHE A 255 -18.92 -5.31 3.41
CA PHE A 255 -19.78 -6.06 2.50
C PHE A 255 -21.16 -6.24 3.13
N SER A 256 -22.21 -5.84 2.43
CA SER A 256 -23.59 -5.85 2.97
C SER A 256 -24.15 -7.26 3.23
N LYS A 257 -23.62 -8.29 2.57
CA LYS A 257 -24.07 -9.70 2.71
C LYS A 257 -23.05 -10.61 3.39
N THR A 258 -21.76 -10.28 3.30
CA THR A 258 -20.66 -11.14 3.78
C THR A 258 -19.63 -10.27 4.53
N PRO A 259 -20.02 -9.60 5.63
CA PRO A 259 -19.13 -8.71 6.35
C PRO A 259 -17.90 -9.45 6.86
N GLY A 260 -16.73 -8.83 6.72
CA GLY A 260 -15.47 -9.38 7.20
C GLY A 260 -15.38 -9.33 8.73
N LYS A 261 -14.68 -10.31 9.31
CA LYS A 261 -14.39 -10.37 10.74
C LYS A 261 -12.95 -10.80 10.99
N VAL A 262 -12.38 -10.33 12.09
CA VAL A 262 -11.10 -10.83 12.59
C VAL A 262 -11.33 -12.24 13.12
N ALA A 263 -10.52 -13.20 12.65
CA ALA A 263 -10.63 -14.60 13.06
C ALA A 263 -10.04 -14.87 14.47
N GLY A 264 -9.16 -13.99 14.94
CA GLY A 264 -8.46 -14.11 16.21
C GLY A 264 -6.94 -14.20 16.02
N PRO A 265 -6.19 -14.62 17.05
CA PRO A 265 -4.75 -14.81 16.93
C PRO A 265 -4.40 -15.90 15.90
N ALA A 266 -3.19 -15.83 15.36
CA ALA A 266 -2.68 -16.87 14.47
C ALA A 266 -2.64 -18.23 15.20
N PRO A 267 -2.94 -19.35 14.51
CA PRO A 267 -2.85 -20.68 15.10
C PRO A 267 -1.41 -20.99 15.54
N ALA A 268 -1.26 -21.74 16.62
CA ALA A 268 0.04 -22.24 17.04
C ALA A 268 0.61 -23.24 16.02
N THR A 269 1.93 -23.45 16.04
CA THR A 269 2.57 -24.45 15.18
C THR A 269 1.97 -25.83 15.40
N GLY A 270 1.42 -26.44 14.35
CA GLY A 270 0.80 -27.76 14.40
C GLY A 270 -0.60 -27.82 15.02
N GLN A 271 -1.19 -26.69 15.40
CA GLN A 271 -2.48 -26.65 16.11
C GLN A 271 -3.60 -27.39 15.36
N ASP A 272 -3.63 -27.27 14.03
CA ASP A 272 -4.70 -27.83 13.19
C ASP A 272 -4.30 -29.14 12.50
N THR A 273 -3.12 -29.71 12.80
CA THR A 273 -2.61 -30.91 12.11
C THR A 273 -3.57 -32.10 12.21
N ASP A 274 -4.02 -32.46 13.41
CA ASP A 274 -4.92 -33.60 13.61
C ASP A 274 -6.28 -33.36 12.96
N ALA A 275 -6.82 -32.14 13.07
CA ALA A 275 -8.11 -31.80 12.46
C ALA A 275 -8.10 -31.98 10.93
N ILE A 276 -7.02 -31.54 10.28
CA ILE A 276 -6.85 -31.71 8.83
C ILE A 276 -6.61 -33.18 8.46
N LEU A 277 -5.80 -33.93 9.22
CA LEU A 277 -5.63 -35.37 8.99
C LEU A 277 -6.96 -36.14 9.14
N HIS A 278 -7.81 -35.72 10.08
CA HIS A 278 -9.14 -36.30 10.25
C HIS A 278 -10.03 -36.04 9.04
N GLU A 279 -10.07 -34.79 8.56
CA GLU A 279 -10.85 -34.38 7.39
C GLU A 279 -10.44 -35.16 6.13
N LEU A 280 -9.15 -35.48 6.01
CA LEU A 280 -8.60 -36.30 4.93
C LEU A 280 -8.77 -37.81 5.13
N GLY A 281 -9.27 -38.27 6.28
CA GLY A 281 -9.41 -39.70 6.60
C GLY A 281 -8.08 -40.42 6.87
N LEU A 282 -7.07 -39.71 7.36
CA LEU A 282 -5.69 -40.19 7.54
C LEU A 282 -5.27 -40.37 9.02
N LEU A 283 -6.15 -40.05 9.97
CA LEU A 283 -5.79 -40.00 11.39
C LEU A 283 -5.43 -41.37 11.99
N ASP A 284 -6.10 -42.43 11.54
CA ASP A 284 -5.82 -43.81 11.97
C ASP A 284 -4.49 -44.37 11.41
N VAL A 285 -3.86 -43.68 10.45
CA VAL A 285 -2.59 -44.11 9.81
C VAL A 285 -1.37 -43.55 10.56
N HIS A 286 -1.54 -42.47 11.33
CA HIS A 286 -0.43 -41.78 12.01
C HIS A 286 -0.08 -42.34 13.38
N ALA A 287 -0.99 -43.08 14.04
CA ALA A 287 -0.73 -43.71 15.34
C ALA A 287 0.37 -44.79 15.25
N ASP A 288 0.50 -45.46 14.09
CA ASP A 288 1.48 -46.54 13.89
C ASP A 288 2.90 -46.05 13.56
N CYS A 289 3.09 -44.76 13.24
CA CYS A 289 4.39 -44.22 12.82
C CYS A 289 5.23 -43.65 13.97
N HIS A 290 4.71 -43.58 15.20
CA HIS A 290 5.42 -43.07 16.37
C HIS A 290 5.92 -44.15 17.35
N GLU A 291 5.78 -45.44 17.01
CA GLU A 291 6.33 -46.56 17.79
C GLU A 291 7.64 -47.16 17.21
N GLY A 292 8.36 -46.44 16.33
CA GLY A 292 9.61 -46.90 15.70
C GLY A 292 10.84 -46.07 16.06
#